data_AF-A0A9N9GIN2-F1
#
_entry.id   AF-A0A9N9GIN2-F1
#
_cell.length_a   1.000
_cell.length_b   1.000
_cell.length_c   1.000
_cell.angle_alpha   90.00
_cell.angle_beta   90.00
_cell.angle_gamma   90.00
#
_symmetry.space_group_name_H-M   'P 1'
#
loop_
_entity.id
_entity.type
_entity.pdbx_description
1 polymer ?
#
loop_
_entity_poly.entity_id
_entity_poly.type
_entity_poly.pdbx_seq_one_letter_code
_entity_poly.pdbx_strand_id
1 'polypeptide(L)'
;MESMELGEYVDCFRNKNWKQIIELGHDELEELGVNNSNARKAMLWQFWRVKKAVKEGYELPLPKFLLNLSEEEEKNLEPEERFKLFDSYVKVNFKLLENFPKWLEGLKLEKFAPIFSNMYWQNIIQLDGDELEELGIRPNSKRQLLMRNFRRIMRVMFALNQKVYVRNTKMTAEERDLYHNTYVEIDWNLLEDFPSWLKGLGFFEFSSCFKDLEWRRIIEMDYDELEEIEGYMLPFPKRLLISMNIKDEDIQDPLERLKLIVDFYRVDFNMIEKRDIGALLASLKLKQYAPNFVKLDWDEAINMRYYELEELGINSYVARQTIYKKFQDIKSAIAQTRGSRRPYEADVSKKETTEQFEYDELEDEKYNVRYM
;
A
#
# COMPACT_ATOMS: atom_id res chain seq x y z
N MET A 1 2.96 -17.25 24.57
CA MET A 1 3.65 -16.04 24.06
C MET A 1 3.87 -16.25 22.56
N GLU A 2 2.78 -16.45 21.82
CA GLU A 2 2.81 -16.96 20.44
C GLU A 2 2.55 -15.87 19.37
N SER A 3 2.40 -14.59 19.75
CA SER A 3 1.80 -13.59 18.84
C SER A 3 2.66 -12.36 18.55
N MET A 4 3.98 -12.47 18.59
CA MET A 4 4.84 -11.47 17.92
C MET A 4 5.32 -12.13 16.65
N GLU A 5 4.46 -12.15 15.63
CA GLU A 5 4.82 -12.65 14.29
C GLU A 5 5.84 -11.66 13.70
N LEU A 6 7.12 -11.90 14.02
CA LEU A 6 8.25 -11.13 13.51
C LEU A 6 8.55 -11.45 12.03
N GLY A 7 7.83 -12.42 11.44
CA GLY A 7 7.92 -12.78 10.02
C GLY A 7 9.35 -13.04 9.56
N GLU A 8 9.74 -12.39 8.45
CA GLU A 8 11.09 -12.46 7.89
C GLU A 8 12.21 -11.96 8.82
N TYR A 9 11.88 -11.22 9.87
CA TYR A 9 12.86 -10.67 10.81
C TYR A 9 13.14 -11.59 12.00
N VAL A 10 12.55 -12.79 12.05
CA VAL A 10 12.79 -13.75 13.14
C VAL A 10 14.29 -14.06 13.28
N ASP A 11 15.00 -14.17 12.16
CA ASP A 11 16.42 -14.50 12.16
C ASP A 11 17.32 -13.35 12.64
N CYS A 12 16.89 -12.09 12.50
CA CYS A 12 17.57 -10.92 13.06
C CYS A 12 17.71 -10.99 14.59
N PHE A 13 16.84 -11.76 15.26
CA PHE A 13 16.80 -11.85 16.72
C PHE A 13 17.23 -13.20 17.29
N ARG A 14 17.76 -14.12 16.46
CA ARG A 14 18.04 -15.52 16.86
C ARG A 14 18.95 -15.65 18.09
N ASN A 15 19.80 -14.65 18.36
CA ASN A 15 20.74 -14.62 19.49
C ASN A 15 20.29 -13.74 20.67
N LYS A 16 19.04 -13.23 20.67
CA LYS A 16 18.51 -12.35 21.71
C LYS A 16 17.28 -12.98 22.34
N ASN A 17 17.16 -12.86 23.67
CA ASN A 17 15.91 -13.20 24.35
C ASN A 17 14.93 -12.03 24.29
N TRP A 18 13.64 -12.30 24.57
CA TRP A 18 12.59 -11.28 24.47
C TRP A 18 12.85 -10.01 25.32
N LYS A 19 13.49 -10.13 26.49
CA LYS A 19 13.84 -8.97 27.32
C LYS A 19 14.87 -8.09 26.63
N GLN A 20 15.85 -8.71 25.95
CA GLN A 20 16.84 -7.98 25.17
C GLN A 20 16.22 -7.37 23.91
N ILE A 21 15.29 -8.07 23.25
CA ILE A 21 14.62 -7.60 22.04
C ILE A 21 13.81 -6.33 22.31
N ILE A 22 13.01 -6.30 23.38
CA ILE A 22 12.17 -5.12 23.68
C ILE A 22 13.00 -3.91 24.11
N GLU A 23 14.25 -4.10 24.52
CA GLU A 23 15.17 -3.01 24.85
C GLU A 23 15.79 -2.33 23.64
N LEU A 24 15.66 -2.91 22.44
CA LEU A 24 16.29 -2.39 21.23
C LEU A 24 15.71 -1.03 20.81
N GLY A 25 16.61 -0.14 20.40
CA GLY A 25 16.33 1.14 19.76
C GLY A 25 16.24 1.04 18.23
N HIS A 26 16.01 2.18 17.59
CA HIS A 26 15.90 2.27 16.13
C HIS A 26 17.19 1.82 15.42
N ASP A 27 18.34 2.32 15.88
CA ASP A 27 19.62 2.07 15.21
C ASP A 27 20.10 0.64 15.44
N GLU A 28 19.85 0.08 16.62
CA GLU A 28 20.16 -1.33 16.92
C GLU A 28 19.32 -2.29 16.07
N LEU A 29 18.06 -1.94 15.74
CA LEU A 29 17.24 -2.74 14.82
C LEU A 29 17.78 -2.70 13.39
N GLU A 30 18.27 -1.55 12.95
CA GLU A 30 18.90 -1.38 11.64
C GLU A 30 20.19 -2.21 11.54
N GLU A 31 21.05 -2.18 12.56
CA GLU A 31 22.26 -3.01 12.63
C GLU A 31 21.97 -4.52 12.62
N LEU A 32 20.81 -4.94 13.12
CA LEU A 32 20.38 -6.34 13.08
C LEU A 32 19.77 -6.76 11.73
N GLY A 33 19.74 -5.85 10.74
CA GLY A 33 19.24 -6.12 9.40
C GLY A 33 17.77 -5.76 9.19
N VAL A 34 17.10 -5.12 10.15
CA VAL A 34 15.74 -4.58 9.97
C VAL A 34 15.84 -3.24 9.23
N ASN A 35 16.19 -3.27 7.94
CA ASN A 35 16.48 -2.06 7.14
C ASN A 35 15.23 -1.24 6.77
N ASN A 36 14.02 -1.82 6.89
CA ASN A 36 12.77 -1.12 6.62
C ASN A 36 12.36 -0.21 7.80
N SER A 37 12.35 1.11 7.58
CA SER A 37 11.99 2.10 8.61
C SER A 37 10.56 1.92 9.17
N ASN A 38 9.60 1.51 8.34
CA ASN A 38 8.23 1.26 8.80
C ASN A 38 8.14 0.03 9.69
N ALA A 39 8.88 -1.04 9.33
CA ALA A 39 8.99 -2.24 10.16
C ALA A 39 9.63 -1.90 11.53
N ARG A 40 10.71 -1.12 11.54
CA ARG A 40 11.34 -0.65 12.79
C ARG A 40 10.37 0.15 13.67
N LYS A 41 9.64 1.11 13.10
CA LYS A 41 8.62 1.88 13.84
C LYS A 41 7.53 0.98 14.43
N ALA A 42 7.05 0.00 13.67
CA ALA A 42 6.06 -0.95 14.15
C ALA A 42 6.60 -1.82 15.30
N MET A 43 7.83 -2.32 15.18
CA MET A 43 8.49 -3.11 16.24
C MET A 43 8.70 -2.29 17.51
N LEU A 44 9.26 -1.08 17.40
CA LEU A 44 9.46 -0.19 18.55
C LEU A 44 8.15 0.12 19.26
N TRP A 45 7.05 0.30 18.52
CA TRP A 45 5.73 0.45 19.11
C TRP A 45 5.29 -0.79 19.90
N GLN A 46 5.50 -2.00 19.38
CA GLN A 46 5.21 -3.24 20.12
C GLN A 46 6.12 -3.40 21.35
N PHE A 47 7.41 -3.08 21.23
CA PHE A 47 8.37 -3.15 22.33
C PHE A 47 7.97 -2.21 23.47
N TRP A 48 7.61 -0.97 23.13
CA TRP A 48 7.07 -0.01 24.09
C TRP A 48 5.81 -0.55 24.78
N ARG A 49 4.89 -1.19 24.04
CA ARG A 49 3.69 -1.81 24.63
C ARG A 49 4.04 -2.93 25.61
N VAL A 50 4.97 -3.81 25.25
CA VAL A 50 5.41 -4.92 26.11
C VAL A 50 6.11 -4.38 27.36
N LYS A 51 7.02 -3.41 27.22
CA LYS A 51 7.69 -2.72 28.33
C LYS A 51 6.69 -2.08 29.29
N LYS A 52 5.70 -1.37 28.75
CA LYS A 52 4.64 -0.75 29.54
C LYS A 52 3.80 -1.80 30.28
N ALA A 53 3.40 -2.88 29.60
CA ALA A 53 2.65 -3.98 30.21
C ALA A 53 3.44 -4.70 31.33
N VAL A 54 4.75 -4.89 31.15
CA VAL A 54 5.65 -5.48 32.17
C VAL A 54 5.82 -4.55 33.37
N LYS A 55 5.96 -3.24 33.14
CA LYS A 55 6.16 -2.23 34.19
C LYS A 55 4.90 -1.99 35.02
N GLU A 56 3.73 -1.97 34.37
CA GLU A 56 2.45 -1.61 34.99
C GLU A 56 1.64 -2.84 35.47
N GLY A 57 2.18 -4.06 35.31
CA GLY A 57 1.56 -5.26 35.88
C GLY A 57 0.30 -5.72 35.16
N TYR A 58 0.33 -5.76 33.82
CA TYR A 58 -0.78 -6.09 32.90
C TYR A 58 -1.87 -5.02 32.76
N GLU A 59 -1.59 -4.02 31.93
CA GLU A 59 -2.61 -3.42 31.09
C GLU A 59 -2.16 -3.51 29.62
N LEU A 60 -2.74 -4.45 28.87
CA LEU A 60 -2.57 -4.45 27.41
C LEU A 60 -3.33 -3.22 26.88
N PRO A 61 -2.65 -2.20 26.31
CA PRO A 61 -3.35 -1.04 25.80
C PRO A 61 -4.30 -1.48 24.70
N LEU A 62 -5.58 -1.19 24.92
CA LEU A 62 -6.62 -1.50 23.97
C LEU A 62 -6.53 -0.48 22.84
N PRO A 63 -6.52 -0.90 21.57
CA PRO A 63 -6.56 0.03 20.46
C PRO A 63 -7.92 0.76 20.46
N LYS A 64 -7.98 1.95 21.07
CA LYS A 64 -9.20 2.77 21.20
C LYS A 64 -9.91 2.95 19.85
N PHE A 65 -9.12 3.13 18.79
CA PHE A 65 -9.60 3.31 17.42
C PHE A 65 -10.33 2.10 16.83
N LEU A 66 -10.21 0.92 17.43
CA LEU A 66 -10.94 -0.30 17.05
C LEU A 66 -12.20 -0.55 17.88
N LEU A 67 -12.26 -0.05 19.12
CA LEU A 67 -13.27 -0.47 20.11
C LEU A 67 -14.32 0.59 20.47
N ASN A 68 -14.28 1.78 19.83
CA ASN A 68 -15.27 2.84 20.07
C ASN A 68 -15.43 3.20 21.55
N LEU A 69 -14.33 3.13 22.30
CA LEU A 69 -14.25 3.44 23.73
C LEU A 69 -13.81 4.89 23.92
N SER A 70 -14.42 5.58 24.88
CA SER A 70 -13.89 6.86 25.39
C SER A 70 -12.67 6.63 26.29
N GLU A 71 -11.94 7.69 26.62
CA GLU A 71 -10.79 7.58 27.54
C GLU A 71 -11.19 7.19 28.96
N GLU A 72 -12.35 7.67 29.41
CA GLU A 72 -12.92 7.33 30.72
C GLU A 72 -13.37 5.88 30.74
N GLU A 73 -14.01 5.42 29.67
CA GLU A 73 -14.44 4.02 29.55
C GLU A 73 -13.25 3.07 29.59
N GLU A 74 -12.17 3.36 28.87
CA GLU A 74 -10.97 2.52 28.92
C GLU A 74 -10.33 2.48 30.31
N LYS A 75 -10.27 3.63 31.01
CA LYS A 75 -9.72 3.70 32.37
C LYS A 75 -10.55 2.93 33.39
N ASN A 76 -11.86 2.83 33.16
CA ASN A 76 -12.80 2.16 34.05
C ASN A 76 -13.06 0.69 33.66
N LEU A 77 -12.41 0.17 32.62
CA LEU A 77 -12.54 -1.24 32.24
C LEU A 77 -11.83 -2.13 33.24
N GLU A 78 -12.58 -3.09 33.79
CA GLU A 78 -11.99 -4.14 34.61
C GLU A 78 -11.02 -4.99 33.78
N PRO A 79 -9.94 -5.53 34.37
CA PRO A 79 -8.93 -6.32 33.65
C PRO A 79 -9.54 -7.50 32.84
N GLU A 80 -10.58 -8.13 33.37
CA GLU A 80 -11.29 -9.23 32.69
C GLU A 80 -12.04 -8.77 31.42
N GLU A 81 -12.68 -7.60 31.48
CA GLU A 81 -13.38 -7.02 30.33
C GLU A 81 -12.37 -6.57 29.27
N ARG A 82 -11.26 -5.97 29.71
CA ARG A 82 -10.15 -5.59 28.84
C ARG A 82 -9.59 -6.80 28.09
N PHE A 83 -9.39 -7.91 28.79
CA PHE A 83 -8.95 -9.17 28.19
C PHE A 83 -9.97 -9.72 27.19
N LYS A 84 -11.27 -9.73 27.53
CA LYS A 84 -12.35 -10.16 26.62
C LYS A 84 -12.39 -9.33 25.35
N LEU A 85 -12.26 -8.01 25.43
CA LEU A 85 -12.23 -7.12 24.27
C LEU A 85 -10.98 -7.35 23.42
N PHE A 86 -9.83 -7.55 24.05
CA PHE A 86 -8.61 -7.88 23.34
C PHE A 86 -8.73 -9.20 22.56
N ASP A 87 -9.17 -10.27 23.23
CA ASP A 87 -9.29 -11.59 22.62
C ASP A 87 -10.37 -11.62 21.52
N SER A 88 -11.45 -10.84 21.68
CA SER A 88 -12.56 -10.79 20.72
C SER A 88 -12.26 -9.96 19.47
N TYR A 89 -11.69 -8.77 19.62
CA TYR A 89 -11.56 -7.79 18.53
C TYR A 89 -10.12 -7.58 18.07
N VAL A 90 -9.15 -7.66 18.97
CA VAL A 90 -7.73 -7.52 18.60
C VAL A 90 -7.22 -8.81 17.96
N LYS A 91 -7.49 -9.98 18.55
CA LYS A 91 -7.10 -11.27 17.94
C LYS A 91 -8.05 -11.78 16.85
N VAL A 92 -9.17 -11.09 16.61
CA VAL A 92 -10.25 -11.52 15.71
C VAL A 92 -10.81 -12.88 16.09
N ASN A 93 -11.90 -12.88 16.85
CA ASN A 93 -12.61 -14.10 17.21
C ASN A 93 -13.65 -14.49 16.15
N PHE A 94 -13.31 -15.43 15.27
CA PHE A 94 -14.21 -15.90 14.21
C PHE A 94 -15.51 -16.53 14.73
N LYS A 95 -15.48 -17.21 15.88
CA LYS A 95 -16.71 -17.77 16.49
C LYS A 95 -17.68 -16.66 16.92
N LEU A 96 -17.15 -15.51 17.34
CA LEU A 96 -17.97 -14.34 17.65
C LEU A 96 -18.53 -13.70 16.39
N LEU A 97 -17.79 -13.69 15.28
CA LEU A 97 -18.25 -13.16 13.98
C LEU A 97 -19.43 -13.94 13.40
N GLU A 98 -19.49 -15.26 13.62
CA GLU A 98 -20.68 -16.07 13.29
C GLU A 98 -21.95 -15.55 13.98
N ASN A 99 -21.81 -14.90 15.14
CA ASN A 99 -22.87 -14.14 15.79
C ASN A 99 -22.65 -12.63 15.60
N PHE A 100 -22.75 -12.17 14.36
CA PHE A 100 -22.46 -10.78 13.98
C PHE A 100 -23.20 -9.72 14.82
N PRO A 101 -24.50 -9.89 15.19
CA PRO A 101 -25.17 -8.98 16.12
C PRO A 101 -24.46 -8.85 17.47
N LYS A 102 -24.00 -9.97 18.03
CA LYS A 102 -23.25 -9.97 19.29
C LYS A 102 -21.85 -9.38 19.13
N TRP A 103 -21.23 -9.56 17.97
CA TRP A 103 -19.98 -8.90 17.62
C TRP A 103 -20.13 -7.38 17.52
N LEU A 104 -21.26 -6.87 17.00
CA LEU A 104 -21.53 -5.42 16.98
C LEU A 104 -21.76 -4.85 18.38
N GLU A 105 -22.32 -5.62 19.30
CA GLU A 105 -22.57 -5.20 20.69
C GLU A 105 -21.27 -4.79 21.40
N GLY A 106 -20.18 -5.54 21.24
CA GLY A 106 -18.90 -5.15 21.87
C GLY A 106 -18.21 -3.96 21.19
N LEU A 107 -18.70 -3.51 20.03
CA LEU A 107 -18.33 -2.22 19.42
C LEU A 107 -19.30 -1.09 19.77
N LYS A 108 -20.36 -1.37 20.56
CA LYS A 108 -21.48 -0.47 20.85
C LYS A 108 -22.22 -0.02 19.59
N LEU A 109 -22.40 -0.98 18.68
CA LEU A 109 -23.05 -0.82 17.36
C LEU A 109 -24.27 -1.73 17.20
N GLU A 110 -24.78 -2.32 18.28
CA GLU A 110 -25.89 -3.26 18.30
C GLU A 110 -27.16 -2.72 17.63
N LYS A 111 -27.38 -1.40 17.68
CA LYS A 111 -28.49 -0.73 16.99
C LYS A 111 -28.48 -0.92 15.47
N PHE A 112 -27.32 -1.23 14.89
CA PHE A 112 -27.17 -1.49 13.45
C PHE A 112 -27.33 -2.98 13.12
N ALA A 113 -27.42 -3.88 14.10
CA ALA A 113 -27.58 -5.31 13.85
C ALA A 113 -28.78 -5.66 12.94
N PRO A 114 -29.96 -5.01 13.04
CA PRO A 114 -31.08 -5.32 12.14
C PRO A 114 -30.77 -5.11 10.65
N ILE A 115 -29.90 -4.15 10.33
CA ILE A 115 -29.49 -3.82 8.95
C ILE A 115 -28.81 -5.04 8.28
N PHE A 116 -28.09 -5.82 9.08
CA PHE A 116 -27.30 -6.96 8.63
C PHE A 116 -27.97 -8.32 8.81
N SER A 117 -29.23 -8.35 9.26
CA SER A 117 -29.93 -9.58 9.67
C SER A 117 -30.03 -10.65 8.58
N ASN A 118 -29.99 -10.26 7.31
CA ASN A 118 -30.06 -11.15 6.14
C ASN A 118 -28.72 -11.32 5.43
N MET A 119 -27.61 -10.96 6.07
CA MET A 119 -26.28 -11.01 5.48
C MET A 119 -25.37 -11.94 6.26
N TYR A 120 -24.62 -12.76 5.53
CA TYR A 120 -23.49 -13.50 6.10
C TYR A 120 -22.36 -12.54 6.44
N TRP A 121 -21.69 -12.72 7.57
CA TRP A 121 -20.63 -11.82 8.01
C TRP A 121 -19.48 -11.71 7.00
N GLN A 122 -19.20 -12.78 6.26
CA GLN A 122 -18.24 -12.81 5.16
C GLN A 122 -18.58 -11.83 4.04
N ASN A 123 -19.87 -11.57 3.80
CA ASN A 123 -20.33 -10.56 2.84
C ASN A 123 -20.32 -9.17 3.48
N ILE A 124 -20.64 -9.07 4.76
CA ILE A 124 -20.65 -7.79 5.49
C ILE A 124 -19.25 -7.16 5.51
N ILE A 125 -18.21 -7.95 5.79
CA ILE A 125 -16.83 -7.44 5.86
C ILE A 125 -16.27 -6.96 4.52
N GLN A 126 -16.96 -7.26 3.40
CA GLN A 126 -16.58 -6.80 2.07
C GLN A 126 -17.21 -5.45 1.71
N LEU A 127 -18.16 -4.96 2.52
CA LEU A 127 -18.84 -3.70 2.25
C LEU A 127 -17.91 -2.50 2.36
N ASP A 128 -18.04 -1.57 1.42
CA ASP A 128 -17.35 -0.28 1.46
C ASP A 128 -18.13 0.81 2.22
N GLY A 129 -17.56 2.01 2.25
CA GLY A 129 -18.14 3.13 2.99
C GLY A 129 -19.44 3.64 2.40
N ASP A 130 -19.62 3.55 1.08
CA ASP A 130 -20.80 4.03 0.38
C ASP A 130 -21.94 3.00 0.53
N GLU A 131 -21.63 1.70 0.41
CA GLU A 131 -22.59 0.62 0.64
C GLU A 131 -23.11 0.61 2.08
N LEU A 132 -22.24 0.85 3.08
CA LEU A 132 -22.67 0.98 4.48
C LEU A 132 -23.59 2.20 4.69
N GLU A 133 -23.36 3.29 3.94
CA GLU A 133 -24.23 4.47 3.98
C GLU A 133 -25.61 4.20 3.38
N GLU A 134 -25.65 3.54 2.22
CA GLU A 134 -26.89 3.11 1.56
C GLU A 134 -27.72 2.17 2.42
N LEU A 135 -27.06 1.27 3.16
CA LEU A 135 -27.68 0.38 4.14
C LEU A 135 -28.21 1.09 5.39
N GLY A 136 -27.94 2.40 5.55
CA GLY A 136 -28.49 3.24 6.60
C GLY A 136 -27.52 3.63 7.72
N ILE A 137 -26.23 3.28 7.60
CA ILE A 137 -25.19 3.71 8.55
C ILE A 137 -24.68 5.10 8.15
N ARG A 138 -25.51 6.12 8.38
CA ARG A 138 -25.24 7.51 7.99
C ARG A 138 -24.06 8.19 8.71
N PRO A 139 -23.74 7.88 9.99
CA PRO A 139 -22.61 8.54 10.63
C PRO A 139 -21.27 8.02 10.09
N ASN A 140 -20.50 8.88 9.41
CA ASN A 140 -19.18 8.53 8.86
C ASN A 140 -18.23 7.92 9.91
N SER A 141 -18.24 8.42 11.15
CA SER A 141 -17.42 7.86 12.25
C SER A 141 -17.71 6.38 12.51
N LYS A 142 -18.97 5.94 12.37
CA LYS A 142 -19.37 4.54 12.56
C LYS A 142 -19.00 3.68 11.35
N ARG A 143 -19.12 4.22 10.13
CA ARG A 143 -18.64 3.55 8.91
C ARG A 143 -17.14 3.32 8.95
N GLN A 144 -16.35 4.34 9.27
CA GLN A 144 -14.90 4.23 9.39
C GLN A 144 -14.47 3.21 10.46
N LEU A 145 -15.18 3.16 11.60
CA LEU A 145 -14.94 2.16 12.64
C LEU A 145 -15.20 0.73 12.13
N LEU A 146 -16.30 0.50 11.42
CA LEU A 146 -16.61 -0.79 10.81
C LEU A 146 -15.57 -1.17 9.75
N MET A 147 -15.28 -0.28 8.82
CA MET A 147 -14.28 -0.51 7.76
C MET A 147 -12.89 -0.87 8.32
N ARG A 148 -12.44 -0.21 9.40
CA ARG A 148 -11.18 -0.56 10.08
C ARG A 148 -11.21 -1.98 10.64
N ASN A 149 -12.30 -2.37 11.29
CA ASN A 149 -12.47 -3.72 11.81
C ASN A 149 -12.59 -4.75 10.67
N PHE A 150 -13.33 -4.46 9.61
CA PHE A 150 -13.49 -5.33 8.43
C PHE A 150 -12.15 -5.60 7.75
N ARG A 151 -11.34 -4.56 7.52
CA ARG A 151 -9.98 -4.70 6.98
C ARG A 151 -9.10 -5.57 7.86
N ARG A 152 -9.19 -5.42 9.19
CA ARG A 152 -8.45 -6.26 10.12
C ARG A 152 -8.87 -7.73 9.99
N ILE A 153 -10.17 -8.00 9.94
CA ILE A 153 -10.71 -9.36 9.77
C ILE A 153 -10.21 -9.95 8.45
N MET A 154 -10.33 -9.21 7.33
CA MET A 154 -9.85 -9.66 6.02
C MET A 154 -8.36 -9.98 6.02
N ARG A 155 -7.51 -9.18 6.70
CA ARG A 155 -6.07 -9.46 6.84
C ARG A 155 -5.81 -10.77 7.58
N VAL A 156 -6.49 -10.98 8.70
CA VAL A 156 -6.33 -12.22 9.49
C VAL A 156 -6.84 -13.42 8.70
N MET A 157 -7.96 -13.30 7.98
CA MET A 157 -8.46 -14.37 7.11
C MET A 157 -7.48 -14.73 5.98
N PHE A 158 -6.89 -13.71 5.35
CA PHE A 158 -5.89 -13.89 4.31
C PHE A 158 -4.66 -14.63 4.86
N ALA A 159 -4.14 -14.21 6.01
CA ALA A 159 -3.00 -14.87 6.67
C ALA A 159 -3.30 -16.32 7.09
N LEU A 160 -4.55 -16.62 7.46
CA LEU A 160 -4.98 -17.98 7.83
C LEU A 160 -5.33 -18.88 6.63
N ASN A 161 -5.05 -18.43 5.41
CA ASN A 161 -5.34 -19.13 4.16
C ASN A 161 -6.80 -19.59 4.03
N GLN A 162 -7.73 -18.83 4.63
CA GLN A 162 -9.16 -19.07 4.44
C GLN A 162 -9.59 -18.40 3.14
N LYS A 163 -9.87 -19.21 2.11
CA LYS A 163 -10.33 -18.77 0.79
C LYS A 163 -11.52 -17.80 0.94
N VAL A 164 -11.29 -16.51 0.71
CA VAL A 164 -12.34 -15.52 0.48
C VAL A 164 -12.08 -14.89 -0.88
N TYR A 165 -13.08 -14.95 -1.75
CA TYR A 165 -13.09 -14.16 -2.97
C TYR A 165 -13.17 -12.68 -2.60
N VAL A 166 -12.05 -11.96 -2.76
CA VAL A 166 -12.01 -10.50 -2.63
C VAL A 166 -12.72 -9.92 -3.85
N ARG A 167 -13.87 -9.26 -3.64
CA ARG A 167 -14.52 -8.46 -4.68
C ARG A 167 -13.67 -7.23 -4.95
N ASN A 168 -13.35 -7.03 -6.22
CA ASN A 168 -12.54 -5.95 -6.77
C ASN A 168 -13.16 -4.57 -6.41
N THR A 169 -12.68 -3.92 -5.35
CA THR A 169 -13.10 -2.55 -4.96
C THR A 169 -11.94 -1.57 -5.08
N LYS A 170 -12.25 -0.35 -5.53
CA LYS A 170 -11.28 0.73 -5.77
C LYS A 170 -10.67 1.21 -4.45
N MET A 171 -9.41 0.88 -4.21
CA MET A 171 -8.64 1.40 -3.07
C MET A 171 -8.25 2.87 -3.25
N THR A 172 -8.32 3.63 -2.16
CA THR A 172 -7.70 4.96 -2.07
C THR A 172 -6.17 4.85 -2.05
N ALA A 173 -5.47 5.97 -2.20
CA ALA A 173 -3.99 5.98 -2.21
C ALA A 173 -3.39 5.64 -0.83
N GLU A 174 -4.03 6.09 0.27
CA GLU A 174 -3.62 5.77 1.65
C GLU A 174 -3.87 4.29 1.99
N GLU A 175 -4.93 3.69 1.43
CA GLU A 175 -5.22 2.25 1.56
C GLU A 175 -4.24 1.39 0.76
N ARG A 176 -3.74 1.90 -0.38
CA ARG A 176 -2.68 1.27 -1.17
C ARG A 176 -1.33 1.25 -0.43
N ASP A 177 -0.90 2.37 0.13
CA ASP A 177 0.35 2.43 0.90
C ASP A 177 0.30 1.56 2.15
N LEU A 178 -0.87 1.43 2.79
CA LEU A 178 -1.06 0.54 3.94
C LEU A 178 -1.14 -0.95 3.53
N TYR A 179 -1.50 -1.26 2.28
CA TYR A 179 -1.49 -2.62 1.73
C TYR A 179 -0.07 -3.08 1.38
N HIS A 180 0.76 -2.17 0.87
CA HIS A 180 2.15 -2.45 0.48
C HIS A 180 3.13 -2.53 1.66
N ASN A 181 2.81 -1.90 2.80
CA ASN A 181 3.69 -1.87 3.98
C ASN A 181 3.42 -2.98 5.02
N THR A 182 2.51 -3.92 4.76
CA THR A 182 2.35 -5.11 5.61
C THR A 182 2.49 -6.36 4.75
N TYR A 183 3.66 -7.00 4.91
CA TYR A 183 4.04 -8.31 4.39
C TYR A 183 2.86 -9.23 4.11
N VAL A 184 2.59 -9.40 2.82
CA VAL A 184 1.74 -10.47 2.30
C VAL A 184 2.67 -11.65 2.08
N GLU A 185 2.64 -12.64 2.97
CA GLU A 185 3.14 -13.97 2.61
C GLU A 185 2.38 -14.43 1.35
N ILE A 186 3.11 -14.80 0.32
CA ILE A 186 2.51 -15.24 -0.93
C ILE A 186 1.97 -16.63 -0.73
N ASP A 187 0.66 -16.77 -0.90
CA ASP A 187 0.04 -18.08 -0.95
C ASP A 187 0.49 -18.78 -2.23
N TRP A 188 1.50 -19.65 -2.09
CA TRP A 188 2.03 -20.49 -3.16
C TRP A 188 0.95 -21.32 -3.84
N ASN A 189 -0.16 -21.62 -3.15
CA ASN A 189 -1.29 -22.34 -3.74
C ASN A 189 -2.08 -21.48 -4.74
N LEU A 190 -2.01 -20.16 -4.67
CA LEU A 190 -2.59 -19.29 -5.69
C LEU A 190 -1.73 -19.27 -6.96
N LEU A 191 -0.42 -19.45 -6.82
CA LEU A 191 0.46 -19.56 -7.98
C LEU A 191 0.21 -20.84 -8.77
N GLU A 192 -0.31 -21.91 -8.14
CA GLU A 192 -0.78 -23.11 -8.86
C GLU A 192 -1.86 -22.80 -9.92
N ASP A 193 -2.63 -21.72 -9.74
CA ASP A 193 -3.49 -21.13 -10.78
C ASP A 193 -3.01 -19.71 -11.10
N PHE A 194 -1.79 -19.63 -11.63
CA PHE A 194 -1.12 -18.38 -12.03
C PHE A 194 -1.99 -17.45 -12.89
N PRO A 195 -2.77 -17.95 -13.87
CA PRO A 195 -3.73 -17.12 -14.60
C PRO A 195 -4.78 -16.45 -13.71
N SER A 196 -5.36 -17.18 -12.75
CA SER A 196 -6.32 -16.61 -11.80
C SER A 196 -5.66 -15.67 -10.80
N TRP A 197 -4.42 -15.95 -10.39
CA TRP A 197 -3.63 -15.06 -9.56
C TRP A 197 -3.34 -13.71 -10.27
N LEU A 198 -2.93 -13.74 -11.54
CA LEU A 198 -2.77 -12.54 -12.38
C LEU A 198 -4.07 -11.75 -12.52
N LYS A 199 -5.20 -12.43 -12.72
CA LYS A 199 -6.52 -11.78 -12.74
C LYS A 199 -6.84 -11.10 -11.41
N GLY A 200 -6.49 -11.72 -10.28
CA GLY A 200 -6.63 -11.14 -8.94
C GLY A 200 -5.81 -9.87 -8.73
N LEU A 201 -4.68 -9.76 -9.43
CA LEU A 201 -3.84 -8.56 -9.46
C LEU A 201 -4.27 -7.51 -10.50
N GLY A 202 -5.29 -7.81 -11.32
CA GLY A 202 -5.79 -6.92 -12.37
C GLY A 202 -5.12 -7.09 -13.73
N PHE A 203 -4.23 -8.07 -13.91
CA PHE A 203 -3.48 -8.34 -15.15
C PHE A 203 -4.17 -9.42 -16.02
N PHE A 204 -5.48 -9.32 -16.19
CA PHE A 204 -6.26 -10.36 -16.86
C PHE A 204 -5.91 -10.54 -18.35
N GLU A 205 -5.44 -9.48 -19.03
CA GLU A 205 -5.00 -9.52 -20.43
C GLU A 205 -3.80 -10.43 -20.68
N PHE A 206 -2.93 -10.63 -19.68
CA PHE A 206 -1.75 -11.49 -19.77
C PHE A 206 -2.02 -12.91 -19.25
N SER A 207 -3.17 -13.13 -18.61
CA SER A 207 -3.47 -14.42 -17.96
C SER A 207 -3.52 -15.61 -18.93
N SER A 208 -3.88 -15.38 -20.20
CA SER A 208 -3.92 -16.42 -21.22
C SER A 208 -2.53 -16.86 -21.68
N CYS A 209 -1.54 -15.97 -21.65
CA CYS A 209 -0.17 -16.22 -22.07
C CYS A 209 0.49 -17.31 -21.19
N PHE A 210 0.07 -17.38 -19.93
CA PHE A 210 0.63 -18.29 -18.93
C PHE A 210 -0.25 -19.51 -18.63
N LYS A 211 -1.35 -19.70 -19.38
CA LYS A 211 -2.37 -20.72 -19.04
C LYS A 211 -1.84 -22.16 -19.07
N ASP A 212 -0.80 -22.39 -19.87
CA ASP A 212 -0.20 -23.71 -20.10
C ASP A 212 1.17 -23.84 -19.41
N LEU A 213 1.55 -22.85 -18.58
CA LEU A 213 2.83 -22.80 -17.91
C LEU A 213 2.64 -22.95 -16.39
N GLU A 214 3.45 -23.81 -15.80
CA GLU A 214 3.53 -23.92 -14.34
C GLU A 214 4.21 -22.68 -13.76
N TRP A 215 3.67 -22.11 -12.69
CA TRP A 215 4.22 -20.89 -12.08
C TRP A 215 5.68 -21.03 -11.67
N ARG A 216 6.11 -22.23 -11.25
CA ARG A 216 7.52 -22.51 -10.91
C ARG A 216 8.42 -22.34 -12.12
N ARG A 217 7.94 -22.77 -13.29
CA ARG A 217 8.63 -22.51 -14.54
C ARG A 217 8.64 -21.01 -14.82
N ILE A 218 7.50 -20.33 -14.70
CA ILE A 218 7.36 -18.89 -14.98
C ILE A 218 8.33 -18.03 -14.17
N ILE A 219 8.53 -18.34 -12.87
CA ILE A 219 9.47 -17.59 -12.02
C ILE A 219 10.94 -17.88 -12.35
N GLU A 220 11.22 -19.03 -12.96
CA GLU A 220 12.55 -19.45 -13.41
C GLU A 220 12.82 -19.03 -14.86
N MET A 221 11.80 -18.59 -15.62
CA MET A 221 11.98 -18.20 -17.01
C MET A 221 12.95 -17.05 -17.12
N ASP A 222 13.88 -17.20 -18.06
CA ASP A 222 14.72 -16.10 -18.45
C ASP A 222 13.96 -15.14 -19.40
N TYR A 223 14.64 -14.07 -19.79
CA TYR A 223 14.02 -13.03 -20.60
C TYR A 223 13.67 -13.48 -22.01
N ASP A 224 14.50 -14.33 -22.61
CA ASP A 224 14.29 -14.79 -23.98
C ASP A 224 13.08 -15.74 -23.98
N GLU A 225 12.96 -16.58 -22.95
CA GLU A 225 11.81 -17.43 -22.73
C GLU A 225 10.51 -16.64 -22.48
N LEU A 226 10.54 -15.55 -21.70
CA LEU A 226 9.35 -14.70 -21.46
C LEU A 226 8.91 -13.92 -22.71
N GLU A 227 9.85 -13.52 -23.56
CA GLU A 227 9.58 -12.81 -24.81
C GLU A 227 8.96 -13.73 -25.88
N GLU A 228 9.23 -15.04 -25.82
CA GLU A 228 8.68 -16.04 -26.74
C GLU A 228 7.25 -16.49 -26.42
N ILE A 229 6.75 -16.30 -25.20
CA ILE A 229 5.44 -16.81 -24.72
C ILE A 229 4.27 -16.21 -25.49
N GLU A 230 4.42 -15.03 -26.10
CA GLU A 230 3.55 -14.54 -27.16
C GLU A 230 4.30 -13.44 -27.92
N GLY A 231 4.22 -13.41 -29.26
CA GLY A 231 4.93 -12.48 -30.15
C GLY A 231 4.60 -10.98 -30.00
N TYR A 232 4.23 -10.54 -28.82
CA TYR A 232 4.20 -9.16 -28.38
C TYR A 232 5.38 -8.92 -27.44
N MET A 233 6.34 -8.13 -27.94
CA MET A 233 7.40 -7.49 -27.18
C MET A 233 6.95 -7.19 -25.74
N LEU A 234 7.59 -7.85 -24.77
CA LEU A 234 7.75 -7.38 -23.39
C LEU A 234 9.17 -6.80 -23.26
N PRO A 235 9.52 -5.67 -23.90
CA PRO A 235 10.91 -5.30 -24.11
C PRO A 235 11.43 -4.45 -22.95
N PHE A 236 11.23 -4.83 -21.69
CA PHE A 236 11.53 -3.91 -20.59
C PHE A 236 12.18 -4.44 -19.31
N PRO A 237 12.04 -5.70 -18.88
CA PRO A 237 12.61 -6.06 -17.58
C PRO A 237 14.16 -6.12 -17.58
N LYS A 238 14.83 -6.49 -18.69
CA LYS A 238 16.31 -6.42 -18.82
C LYS A 238 16.85 -4.99 -18.83
N ARG A 239 16.14 -4.04 -19.45
CA ARG A 239 16.52 -2.61 -19.46
C ARG A 239 16.32 -1.96 -18.08
N LEU A 240 15.35 -2.44 -17.32
CA LEU A 240 15.07 -1.98 -15.96
C LEU A 240 16.17 -2.40 -14.98
N LEU A 241 16.56 -3.68 -14.97
CA LEU A 241 17.64 -4.18 -14.11
C LEU A 241 18.98 -3.50 -14.42
N ILE A 242 19.30 -3.34 -15.71
CA ILE A 242 20.47 -2.58 -16.17
C ILE A 242 20.37 -1.09 -15.76
N SER A 243 19.18 -0.49 -15.79
CA SER A 243 18.97 0.91 -15.36
C SER A 243 19.04 1.11 -13.84
N MET A 244 18.72 0.06 -13.07
CA MET A 244 18.79 0.02 -11.61
C MET A 244 20.16 -0.49 -11.10
N ASN A 245 21.09 -0.83 -12.00
CA ASN A 245 22.39 -1.42 -11.71
C ASN A 245 22.31 -2.71 -10.88
N ILE A 246 21.23 -3.47 -11.06
CA ILE A 246 21.01 -4.78 -10.47
C ILE A 246 21.33 -5.78 -11.58
N LYS A 247 22.34 -6.63 -11.40
CA LYS A 247 22.56 -7.71 -12.37
C LYS A 247 21.54 -8.82 -12.11
N ASP A 248 21.19 -9.58 -13.13
CA ASP A 248 20.31 -10.76 -12.96
C ASP A 248 20.80 -11.71 -11.87
N GLU A 249 22.12 -11.85 -11.74
CA GLU A 249 22.82 -12.63 -10.73
C GLU A 249 22.71 -12.06 -9.30
N ASP A 250 22.34 -10.78 -9.14
CA ASP A 250 22.18 -10.10 -7.86
C ASP A 250 20.76 -10.29 -7.27
N ILE A 251 19.79 -10.73 -8.08
CA ILE A 251 18.43 -11.05 -7.62
C ILE A 251 18.38 -12.53 -7.25
N GLN A 252 18.75 -12.81 -5.99
CA GLN A 252 18.74 -14.17 -5.44
C GLN A 252 17.31 -14.71 -5.25
N ASP A 253 16.32 -13.80 -5.14
CA ASP A 253 14.92 -14.14 -4.87
C ASP A 253 14.03 -13.89 -6.11
N PRO A 254 13.47 -14.95 -6.73
CA PRO A 254 12.51 -14.84 -7.83
C PRO A 254 11.32 -13.93 -7.50
N LEU A 255 10.98 -13.76 -6.23
CA LEU A 255 9.91 -12.89 -5.79
C LEU A 255 10.25 -11.39 -5.88
N GLU A 256 11.50 -11.02 -5.57
CA GLU A 256 11.96 -9.64 -5.74
C GLU A 256 11.97 -9.24 -7.22
N ARG A 257 12.29 -10.19 -8.10
CA ARG A 257 12.17 -10.06 -9.55
C ARG A 257 10.73 -9.77 -9.97
N LEU A 258 9.77 -10.53 -9.43
CA LEU A 258 8.35 -10.42 -9.77
C LEU A 258 7.74 -9.10 -9.26
N LYS A 259 8.17 -8.63 -8.08
CA LYS A 259 7.78 -7.32 -7.54
C LYS A 259 8.25 -6.16 -8.43
N LEU A 260 9.51 -6.17 -8.87
CA LEU A 260 10.06 -5.16 -9.78
C LEU A 260 9.31 -5.11 -11.11
N ILE A 261 8.96 -6.27 -11.65
CA ILE A 261 8.15 -6.41 -12.87
C ILE A 261 6.76 -5.81 -12.65
N VAL A 262 6.07 -6.18 -11.58
CA VAL A 262 4.71 -5.68 -11.26
C VAL A 262 4.67 -4.18 -10.98
N ASP A 263 5.64 -3.64 -10.25
CA ASP A 263 5.72 -2.19 -9.97
C ASP A 263 6.04 -1.36 -11.22
N PHE A 264 6.77 -1.93 -12.18
CA PHE A 264 7.05 -1.29 -13.46
C PHE A 264 5.82 -1.19 -14.38
N TYR A 265 4.95 -2.22 -14.42
CA TYR A 265 3.72 -2.19 -15.23
C TYR A 265 2.60 -1.28 -14.66
N ARG A 266 2.78 -0.71 -13.46
CA ARG A 266 1.79 0.18 -12.81
C ARG A 266 1.77 1.61 -13.34
N VAL A 267 2.84 2.04 -14.01
CA VAL A 267 2.83 3.25 -14.82
C VAL A 267 2.31 2.83 -16.19
N ASP A 268 1.24 3.46 -16.68
CA ASP A 268 0.65 3.18 -17.99
C ASP A 268 1.64 3.65 -19.09
N PHE A 269 2.74 2.91 -19.26
CA PHE A 269 3.89 3.27 -20.07
C PHE A 269 3.52 3.38 -21.55
N ASN A 270 2.47 2.66 -21.98
CA ASN A 270 1.88 2.84 -23.30
C ASN A 270 1.49 4.30 -23.57
N MET A 271 1.09 5.07 -22.54
CA MET A 271 0.74 6.49 -22.69
C MET A 271 1.96 7.41 -22.62
N ILE A 272 2.98 7.05 -21.83
CA ILE A 272 4.26 7.78 -21.75
C ILE A 272 5.05 7.62 -23.05
N GLU A 273 5.07 6.42 -23.61
CA GLU A 273 5.76 6.09 -24.86
C GLU A 273 5.06 6.73 -26.06
N LYS A 274 3.72 6.71 -26.10
CA LYS A 274 2.93 7.40 -27.13
C LYS A 274 2.90 8.92 -26.95
N ARG A 275 3.38 9.44 -25.81
CA ARG A 275 3.38 10.86 -25.46
C ARG A 275 2.02 11.53 -25.68
N ASP A 276 0.94 10.81 -25.36
CA ASP A 276 -0.44 11.25 -25.61
C ASP A 276 -1.09 11.76 -24.31
N ILE A 277 -1.02 13.08 -24.11
CA ILE A 277 -1.63 13.75 -22.94
C ILE A 277 -3.15 13.54 -22.92
N GLY A 278 -3.79 13.47 -24.09
CA GLY A 278 -5.24 13.28 -24.19
C GLY A 278 -5.66 11.91 -23.68
N ALA A 279 -4.93 10.86 -24.05
CA ALA A 279 -5.13 9.50 -23.54
C ALA A 279 -4.87 9.43 -22.02
N LEU A 280 -3.80 10.06 -21.54
CA LEU A 280 -3.48 10.15 -20.11
C LEU A 280 -4.60 10.82 -19.31
N LEU A 281 -5.11 11.96 -19.79
CA LEU A 281 -6.22 12.63 -19.12
C LEU A 281 -7.50 11.82 -19.19
N ALA A 282 -7.73 11.07 -20.27
CA ALA A 282 -8.88 10.17 -20.37
C ALA A 282 -8.82 9.03 -19.35
N SER A 283 -7.66 8.41 -19.10
CA SER A 283 -7.52 7.35 -18.09
C SER A 283 -7.76 7.86 -16.66
N LEU A 284 -7.44 9.14 -16.42
CA LEU A 284 -7.74 9.84 -15.16
C LEU A 284 -9.21 10.29 -15.04
N LYS A 285 -10.06 10.04 -16.06
CA LYS A 285 -11.43 10.58 -16.17
C LYS A 285 -11.49 12.12 -16.21
N LEU A 286 -10.47 12.72 -16.79
CA LEU A 286 -10.24 14.15 -16.94
C LEU A 286 -10.15 14.57 -18.41
N LYS A 287 -10.71 13.76 -19.34
CA LYS A 287 -10.67 13.99 -20.79
C LYS A 287 -11.18 15.38 -21.19
N GLN A 288 -12.13 15.94 -20.44
CA GLN A 288 -12.66 17.28 -20.66
C GLN A 288 -11.61 18.39 -20.60
N TYR A 289 -10.47 18.15 -19.94
CA TYR A 289 -9.35 19.11 -19.85
C TYR A 289 -8.31 18.93 -20.95
N ALA A 290 -8.39 17.86 -21.76
CA ALA A 290 -7.43 17.61 -22.85
C ALA A 290 -7.29 18.77 -23.86
N PRO A 291 -8.35 19.52 -24.25
CA PRO A 291 -8.23 20.67 -25.13
C PRO A 291 -7.28 21.76 -24.61
N ASN A 292 -7.10 21.86 -23.29
CA ASN A 292 -6.27 22.88 -22.65
C ASN A 292 -4.76 22.62 -22.88
N PHE A 293 -4.40 21.39 -23.25
CA PHE A 293 -3.01 20.97 -23.51
C PHE A 293 -2.66 20.90 -24.99
N VAL A 294 -3.57 21.21 -25.91
CA VAL A 294 -3.35 21.05 -27.38
C VAL A 294 -2.17 21.86 -27.90
N LYS A 295 -1.83 22.97 -27.24
CA LYS A 295 -0.70 23.83 -27.62
C LYS A 295 0.62 23.46 -26.96
N LEU A 296 0.60 22.53 -26.01
CA LEU A 296 1.79 22.09 -25.27
C LEU A 296 2.24 20.75 -25.83
N ASP A 297 3.55 20.58 -25.95
CA ASP A 297 4.10 19.25 -26.14
C ASP A 297 4.09 18.45 -24.83
N TRP A 298 4.42 17.17 -24.93
CA TRP A 298 4.44 16.26 -23.77
C TRP A 298 5.38 16.74 -22.67
N ASP A 299 6.59 17.17 -23.04
CA ASP A 299 7.63 17.54 -22.09
C ASP A 299 7.26 18.86 -21.40
N GLU A 300 6.66 19.83 -22.12
CA GLU A 300 6.09 21.06 -21.56
C GLU A 300 4.96 20.75 -20.57
N ALA A 301 4.00 19.91 -20.97
CA ALA A 301 2.84 19.59 -20.16
C ALA A 301 3.21 18.90 -18.85
N ILE A 302 4.02 17.83 -18.91
CA ILE A 302 4.41 17.13 -17.67
C ILE A 302 5.26 18.02 -16.78
N ASN A 303 5.98 19.02 -17.33
CA ASN A 303 6.82 19.92 -16.55
C ASN A 303 6.09 21.05 -15.82
N MET A 304 4.81 21.26 -16.12
CA MET A 304 4.01 22.31 -15.51
C MET A 304 4.01 22.28 -13.98
N ARG A 305 4.06 23.48 -13.40
CA ARG A 305 3.82 23.75 -11.99
C ARG A 305 2.32 23.72 -11.70
N TYR A 306 1.99 23.51 -10.44
CA TYR A 306 0.60 23.36 -10.01
C TYR A 306 -0.29 24.55 -10.40
N TYR A 307 0.21 25.79 -10.29
CA TYR A 307 -0.56 26.99 -10.62
C TYR A 307 -0.65 27.25 -12.13
N GLU A 308 0.28 26.75 -12.94
CA GLU A 308 0.23 26.89 -14.40
C GLU A 308 -0.95 26.08 -14.96
N LEU A 309 -1.39 25.01 -14.29
CA LEU A 309 -2.62 24.29 -14.62
C LEU A 309 -3.88 25.16 -14.45
N GLU A 310 -3.87 26.09 -13.49
CA GLU A 310 -4.95 27.05 -13.30
C GLU A 310 -4.96 28.10 -14.41
N GLU A 311 -3.79 28.59 -14.82
CA GLU A 311 -3.64 29.50 -15.96
C GLU A 311 -4.07 28.86 -17.29
N LEU A 312 -3.92 27.55 -17.43
CA LEU A 312 -4.49 26.76 -18.54
C LEU A 312 -6.02 26.59 -18.46
N GLY A 313 -6.69 27.17 -17.47
CA GLY A 313 -8.15 27.12 -17.32
C GLY A 313 -8.69 25.88 -16.61
N ILE A 314 -7.84 25.12 -15.91
CA ILE A 314 -8.26 23.98 -15.09
C ILE A 314 -8.67 24.52 -13.71
N ASN A 315 -9.87 25.08 -13.60
CA ASN A 315 -10.35 25.75 -12.38
C ASN A 315 -10.73 24.79 -11.23
N SER A 316 -10.84 23.49 -11.50
CA SER A 316 -11.17 22.48 -10.48
C SER A 316 -9.93 22.11 -9.67
N TYR A 317 -9.94 22.42 -8.37
CA TYR A 317 -8.87 22.05 -7.44
C TYR A 317 -8.53 20.55 -7.48
N VAL A 318 -9.56 19.69 -7.45
CA VAL A 318 -9.39 18.23 -7.48
C VAL A 318 -8.75 17.76 -8.80
N ALA A 319 -9.15 18.37 -9.93
CA ALA A 319 -8.55 18.05 -11.23
C ALA A 319 -7.07 18.47 -11.28
N ARG A 320 -6.74 19.68 -10.79
CA ARG A 320 -5.35 20.16 -10.72
C ARG A 320 -4.47 19.26 -9.88
N GLN A 321 -4.93 18.89 -8.67
CA GLN A 321 -4.20 17.97 -7.78
C GLN A 321 -3.95 16.62 -8.45
N THR A 322 -4.96 16.07 -9.10
CA THR A 322 -4.88 14.76 -9.76
C THR A 322 -3.90 14.78 -10.94
N ILE A 323 -3.98 15.80 -11.80
CA ILE A 323 -3.09 15.98 -12.96
C ILE A 323 -1.65 16.21 -12.49
N TYR A 324 -1.46 17.15 -11.57
CA TYR A 324 -0.14 17.50 -11.05
C TYR A 324 0.56 16.31 -10.40
N LYS A 325 -0.14 15.57 -9.54
CA LYS A 325 0.41 14.36 -8.91
C LYS A 325 0.85 13.35 -9.98
N LYS A 326 0.00 13.10 -10.99
CA LYS A 326 0.36 12.16 -12.06
C LYS A 326 1.55 12.63 -12.88
N PHE A 327 1.68 13.92 -13.14
CA PHE A 327 2.85 14.49 -13.80
C PHE A 327 4.12 14.31 -12.96
N GLN A 328 4.07 14.49 -11.64
CA GLN A 328 5.21 14.21 -10.76
C GLN A 328 5.60 12.73 -10.80
N ASP A 329 4.64 11.81 -10.74
CA ASP A 329 4.91 10.37 -10.86
C ASP A 329 5.63 10.05 -12.19
N ILE A 330 5.20 10.66 -13.29
CA ILE A 330 5.83 10.51 -14.62
C ILE A 330 7.23 11.12 -14.63
N LYS A 331 7.44 12.31 -14.05
CA LYS A 331 8.77 12.93 -13.95
C LYS A 331 9.74 12.05 -13.16
N SER A 332 9.31 11.52 -12.02
CA SER A 332 10.12 10.64 -11.19
C SER A 332 10.53 9.39 -11.97
N ALA A 333 9.60 8.77 -12.70
CA ALA A 333 9.88 7.62 -13.56
C ALA A 333 10.87 7.97 -14.71
N ILE A 334 10.72 9.14 -15.35
CA ILE A 334 11.65 9.60 -16.40
C ILE A 334 13.04 9.93 -15.83
N ALA A 335 13.12 10.56 -14.66
CA ALA A 335 14.39 10.89 -14.02
C ALA A 335 15.17 9.63 -13.64
N GLN A 336 14.49 8.63 -13.10
CA GLN A 336 15.06 7.33 -12.76
C GLN A 336 15.59 6.58 -13.99
N THR A 337 14.98 6.76 -15.17
CA THR A 337 15.47 6.15 -16.42
C THR A 337 16.60 6.92 -17.09
N ARG A 338 16.72 8.24 -16.89
CA ARG A 338 17.76 9.09 -17.51
C ARG A 338 19.09 9.11 -16.74
N GLY A 339 19.08 8.87 -15.43
CA GLY A 339 20.28 8.87 -14.58
C GLY A 339 21.35 7.80 -14.93
N SER A 340 21.03 6.87 -15.83
CA SER A 340 21.86 5.68 -16.10
C SER A 340 22.55 5.68 -17.46
N ARG A 341 22.49 6.77 -18.24
CA ARG A 341 23.36 6.95 -19.42
C ARG A 341 24.71 7.53 -18.99
N ARG A 342 25.74 6.70 -18.85
CA ARG A 342 27.13 7.20 -18.95
C ARG A 342 27.30 7.84 -20.35
N PRO A 343 27.90 9.03 -20.47
CA PRO A 343 28.38 9.47 -21.76
C PRO A 343 29.45 8.47 -22.19
N TYR A 344 29.23 7.81 -23.33
CA TYR A 344 30.34 7.24 -24.07
C TYR A 344 31.29 8.39 -24.40
N GLU A 345 32.57 8.22 -24.10
CA GLU A 345 33.61 9.23 -24.24
C GLU A 345 33.51 9.98 -25.58
N ALA A 346 33.14 11.26 -25.50
CA ALA A 346 33.34 12.21 -26.57
C ALA A 346 33.82 13.52 -25.94
N ASP A 347 35.15 13.64 -25.99
CA ASP A 347 35.97 14.84 -25.91
C ASP A 347 35.85 15.80 -24.71
N VAL A 348 36.96 15.84 -23.98
CA VAL A 348 37.30 16.77 -22.92
C VAL A 348 37.55 18.15 -23.53
N SER A 349 36.57 19.05 -23.51
CA SER A 349 36.81 20.48 -23.24
C SER A 349 35.53 21.30 -23.27
N LYS A 350 35.00 21.61 -22.07
CA LYS A 350 34.62 22.97 -21.64
C LYS A 350 34.01 22.89 -20.25
N LYS A 351 34.72 23.51 -19.30
CA LYS A 351 34.20 23.88 -17.99
C LYS A 351 33.09 24.91 -18.19
N GLU A 352 31.92 24.69 -17.59
CA GLU A 352 31.04 25.77 -17.19
C GLU A 352 30.22 25.33 -15.98
N THR A 353 29.89 26.36 -15.18
CA THR A 353 29.52 26.44 -13.78
C THR A 353 28.27 25.66 -13.36
N THR A 354 28.38 24.91 -12.27
CA THR A 354 27.23 24.33 -11.55
C THR A 354 26.59 25.42 -10.69
N GLU A 355 25.45 25.96 -11.13
CA GLU A 355 24.54 26.74 -10.26
C GLU A 355 23.82 25.77 -9.31
N GLN A 356 23.98 26.01 -8.00
CA GLN A 356 23.20 25.36 -6.95
C GLN A 356 21.78 25.94 -6.97
N PHE A 357 20.78 25.08 -7.16
CA PHE A 357 19.39 25.44 -6.93
C PHE A 357 19.12 25.47 -5.42
N GLU A 358 18.97 26.69 -4.88
CA GLU A 358 18.37 26.94 -3.56
C GLU A 358 16.87 26.59 -3.62
N TYR A 359 16.40 25.82 -2.63
CA TYR A 359 14.99 25.59 -2.39
C TYR A 359 14.42 26.80 -1.63
N ASP A 360 13.51 27.54 -2.24
CA ASP A 360 12.75 28.61 -1.58
C ASP A 360 11.79 28.01 -0.52
N GLU A 361 12.21 28.06 0.75
CA GLU A 361 11.35 27.93 1.93
C GLU A 361 10.63 29.26 2.21
N LEU A 362 9.55 29.56 1.50
CA LEU A 362 8.63 30.64 1.87
C LEU A 362 7.19 30.27 1.50
N GLU A 363 6.39 29.86 2.50
CA GLU A 363 4.97 30.26 2.71
C GLU A 363 4.23 29.42 3.78
N ASP A 364 4.80 29.26 4.99
CA ASP A 364 4.06 28.73 6.16
C ASP A 364 3.65 29.80 7.19
N GLU A 365 3.92 31.09 6.93
CA GLU A 365 3.64 32.17 7.90
C GLU A 365 2.19 32.70 7.89
N LYS A 366 1.31 32.24 7.00
CA LYS A 366 -0.01 32.89 6.80
C LYS A 366 -1.17 32.32 7.63
N TYR A 367 -0.99 31.24 8.40
CA TYR A 367 -2.09 30.60 9.14
C TYR A 367 -1.89 30.46 10.65
N ASN A 368 -1.00 31.26 11.25
CA ASN A 368 -0.85 31.32 12.70
C ASN A 368 -1.88 32.29 13.33
N VAL A 369 -3.16 31.87 13.35
CA VAL A 369 -4.20 32.57 14.13
C VAL A 369 -4.07 32.16 15.60
N ARG A 370 -3.55 33.10 16.39
CA ARG A 370 -3.53 33.10 17.86
C ARG A 370 -4.94 32.85 18.42
N TYR A 371 -5.08 31.86 19.28
CA TYR A 371 -6.09 31.86 20.34
C TYR A 371 -5.42 32.29 21.64
N MET A 372 -5.81 33.48 22.12
CA MET A 372 -5.74 33.87 23.54
C MET A 372 -6.99 33.38 24.24
#